data_AF-A0A1Q2CV11-F1
#
_entry.id   AF-A0A1Q2CV11-F1
#
_cell.length_a   1.000
_cell.length_b   1.000
_cell.length_c   1.000
_cell.angle_alpha   90.00
_cell.angle_beta   90.00
_cell.angle_gamma   90.00
#
_symmetry.space_group_name_H-M   'P 1'
#
loop_
_entity.id
_entity.type
_entity.pdbx_description
1 polymer ?
#
loop_
_entity_poly.entity_id
_entity_poly.type
_entity_poly.pdbx_seq_one_letter_code
_entity_poly.pdbx_strand_id
1 'polypeptide(L)'
;MRENIILGVQAKRGWARPLPRKETDEIVAKYISELYVRPTDPELPISKLSGGNQQKVLLGRWLATRPQILILDESTRGIDIGAKAEIQERVLELASEGVSVVFISSELEEVVRLSDRIVGVNRRGLLLAVYAISALMAGIAGIFATASVMTVDVSRTGDQLEMDAILAVVIGGTSLAGGKFNITGATIGALLIATLDKTVVFLGVSSSATPAFNAIVIVVLCLLQSDRIRSAFKRRSAPAAPTAQQKEEVAAA
;
A
#
# COMPACT_ATOMS: atom_id res chain seq x y z
N MET A 1 -1.23 8.12 21.26
CA MET A 1 -2.61 7.73 20.90
C MET A 1 -3.56 8.94 20.96
N ARG A 2 -3.49 9.74 22.02
CA ARG A 2 -4.21 11.01 22.22
C ARG A 2 -4.33 11.86 20.97
N GLU A 3 -3.20 12.27 20.40
CA GLU A 3 -3.16 13.14 19.21
C GLU A 3 -3.92 12.54 18.03
N ASN A 4 -3.87 11.21 17.89
CA ASN A 4 -4.58 10.52 16.82
C ASN A 4 -6.09 10.59 17.04
N ILE A 5 -6.60 10.45 18.26
CA ILE A 5 -8.04 10.55 18.52
C ILE A 5 -8.55 11.98 18.29
N ILE A 6 -7.85 12.98 18.82
CA ILE A 6 -8.34 14.37 18.76
C ILE A 6 -8.19 15.05 17.39
N LEU A 7 -7.37 14.49 16.50
CA LEU A 7 -7.06 15.12 15.21
C LEU A 7 -8.31 15.47 14.40
N GLY A 8 -9.31 14.57 14.37
CA GLY A 8 -10.56 14.81 13.64
C GLY A 8 -11.35 16.00 14.20
N VAL A 9 -11.41 16.12 15.53
CA VAL A 9 -12.10 17.21 16.21
C VAL A 9 -11.35 18.53 16.02
N GLN A 10 -10.03 18.52 16.14
CA GLN A 10 -9.19 19.70 15.93
C GLN A 10 -9.31 20.21 14.48
N ALA A 11 -9.32 19.30 13.50
CA ALA A 11 -9.50 19.66 12.09
C ALA A 11 -10.85 20.36 11.85
N LYS A 12 -11.93 19.89 12.48
CA LYS A 12 -13.27 20.51 12.40
C LYS A 12 -13.32 21.90 13.06
N ARG A 13 -12.56 22.13 14.14
CA ARG A 13 -12.44 23.44 14.80
C ARG A 13 -11.52 24.43 14.06
N GLY A 14 -10.59 23.92 13.26
CA GLY A 14 -9.56 24.70 12.59
C GLY A 14 -8.32 24.95 13.46
N TRP A 15 -7.25 25.41 12.83
CA TRP A 15 -5.94 25.61 13.48
C TRP A 15 -5.92 26.74 14.52
N ALA A 16 -6.78 27.75 14.36
CA ALA A 16 -6.82 28.93 15.23
C ALA A 16 -7.58 28.71 16.55
N ARG A 17 -8.24 27.56 16.73
CA ARG A 17 -9.07 27.24 17.91
C ARG A 17 -8.63 25.92 18.53
N PRO A 18 -7.52 25.90 19.29
CA PRO A 18 -7.01 24.67 19.91
C PRO A 18 -8.01 24.11 20.93
N LEU A 19 -8.13 22.79 20.98
CA LEU A 19 -8.91 22.08 21.99
C LEU A 19 -8.27 22.27 23.38
N PRO A 20 -9.04 22.69 24.39
CA PRO A 20 -8.59 22.69 25.78
C PRO A 20 -8.14 21.29 26.21
N ARG A 21 -7.11 21.22 27.07
CA ARG A 21 -6.59 19.94 27.57
C ARG A 21 -7.65 19.09 28.27
N LYS A 22 -8.49 19.72 29.09
CA LYS A 22 -9.58 19.03 29.80
C LYS A 22 -10.55 18.34 28.84
N GLU A 23 -11.01 19.05 27.80
CA GLU A 23 -11.90 18.50 26.77
C GLU A 23 -11.20 17.38 25.97
N THR A 24 -9.90 17.54 25.71
CA THR A 24 -9.07 16.51 25.06
C THR A 24 -8.99 15.23 25.91
N ASP A 25 -8.71 15.36 27.20
CA ASP A 25 -8.60 14.23 28.12
C ASP A 25 -9.93 13.48 28.25
N GLU A 26 -11.04 14.20 28.34
CA GLU A 26 -12.39 13.63 28.40
C GLU A 26 -12.74 12.83 27.13
N ILE A 27 -12.49 13.39 25.94
CA ILE A 27 -12.73 12.71 24.66
C ILE A 27 -11.88 11.45 24.54
N VAL A 28 -10.60 11.56 24.90
CA VAL A 28 -9.64 10.46 24.77
C VAL A 28 -9.97 9.33 25.73
N ALA A 29 -10.25 9.64 27.00
CA ALA A 29 -10.67 8.65 27.98
C ALA A 29 -11.97 7.94 27.57
N LYS A 30 -12.95 8.70 27.06
CA LYS A 30 -14.22 8.15 26.54
C LYS A 30 -13.98 7.08 25.47
N TYR A 31 -13.26 7.41 24.40
CA TYR A 31 -13.10 6.49 23.27
C TYR A 31 -12.10 5.36 23.51
N ILE A 32 -11.11 5.56 24.39
CA ILE A 32 -10.26 4.44 24.84
C ILE A 32 -11.11 3.40 25.59
N SER A 33 -12.02 3.86 26.44
CA SER A 33 -12.92 2.99 27.21
C SER A 33 -13.98 2.33 26.31
N GLU A 34 -14.73 3.11 25.54
CA GLU A 34 -15.82 2.59 24.70
C GLU A 34 -15.34 1.62 23.61
N LEU A 35 -14.11 1.78 23.12
CA LEU A 35 -13.56 0.92 22.07
C LEU A 35 -12.62 -0.17 22.62
N TYR A 36 -12.53 -0.30 23.95
CA TYR A 36 -11.66 -1.26 24.63
C TYR A 36 -10.23 -1.26 24.07
N VAL A 37 -9.62 -0.08 23.93
CA VAL A 37 -8.27 0.04 23.37
C VAL A 37 -7.24 -0.41 24.40
N ARG A 38 -6.36 -1.33 23.99
CA ARG A 38 -5.27 -1.85 24.82
C ARG A 38 -3.91 -1.65 24.16
N PRO A 39 -2.86 -1.30 24.94
CA PRO A 39 -2.89 -0.85 26.34
C PRO A 39 -3.57 0.53 26.49
N THR A 40 -4.07 0.80 27.70
CA THR A 40 -4.84 2.01 28.05
C THR A 40 -3.97 3.26 28.25
N ASP A 41 -2.82 3.36 27.59
CA ASP A 41 -1.88 4.49 27.72
C ASP A 41 -2.08 5.52 26.58
N PRO A 42 -2.71 6.68 26.84
CA PRO A 42 -2.94 7.73 25.82
C PRO A 42 -1.67 8.27 25.17
N GLU A 43 -0.54 8.24 25.87
CA GLU A 43 0.73 8.77 25.37
C GLU A 43 1.48 7.78 24.50
N LEU A 44 1.08 6.50 24.50
CA LEU A 44 1.73 5.49 23.68
C LEU A 44 1.59 5.81 22.18
N PRO A 45 2.69 5.83 21.40
CA PRO A 45 2.63 6.00 19.96
C PRO A 45 1.73 4.94 19.30
N ILE A 46 0.86 5.36 18.38
CA ILE A 46 -0.08 4.45 17.71
C ILE A 46 0.63 3.30 16.98
N SER A 47 1.85 3.54 16.47
CA SER A 47 2.69 2.54 15.80
C SER A 47 3.12 1.37 16.70
N LYS A 48 3.01 1.51 18.03
CA LYS A 48 3.32 0.43 19.00
C LYS A 48 2.09 -0.41 19.37
N LEU A 49 0.89 -0.03 18.91
CA LEU A 49 -0.34 -0.80 19.14
C LEU A 49 -0.45 -1.95 18.13
N SER A 50 -1.17 -3.02 18.48
CA SER A 50 -1.57 -4.05 17.52
C SER A 50 -2.51 -3.47 16.45
N GLY A 51 -2.58 -4.09 15.26
CA GLY A 51 -3.43 -3.62 14.16
C GLY A 51 -4.89 -3.36 14.58
N GLY A 52 -5.48 -4.25 15.37
CA GLY A 52 -6.84 -4.08 15.94
C GLY A 52 -6.97 -2.82 16.79
N ASN A 53 -6.00 -2.56 17.66
CA ASN A 53 -6.00 -1.37 18.50
C ASN A 53 -5.72 -0.10 17.70
N GLN A 54 -4.91 -0.16 16.65
CA GLN A 54 -4.73 0.96 15.72
C GLN A 54 -6.05 1.32 15.04
N GLN A 55 -6.79 0.33 14.53
CA GLN A 55 -8.10 0.54 13.90
C GLN A 55 -9.12 1.13 14.88
N LYS A 56 -9.18 0.61 16.12
CA LYS A 56 -10.04 1.18 17.18
C LYS A 56 -9.72 2.64 17.47
N VAL A 57 -8.44 3.01 17.57
CA VAL A 57 -8.03 4.42 17.77
C VAL A 57 -8.48 5.31 16.60
N LEU A 58 -8.35 4.83 15.37
CA LEU A 58 -8.79 5.55 14.18
C LEU A 58 -10.32 5.65 14.10
N LEU A 59 -11.06 4.62 14.50
CA LEU A 59 -12.51 4.68 14.63
C LEU A 59 -12.89 5.76 15.65
N GLY A 60 -12.28 5.76 16.83
CA GLY A 60 -12.50 6.77 17.87
C GLY A 60 -12.24 8.20 17.40
N ARG A 61 -11.23 8.42 16.55
CA ARG A 61 -10.99 9.74 15.91
C ARG A 61 -12.21 10.24 15.15
N TRP A 62 -12.83 9.38 14.34
CA TRP A 62 -13.96 9.77 13.51
C TRP A 62 -15.23 9.91 14.34
N LEU A 63 -15.49 9.00 15.28
CA LEU A 63 -16.63 9.10 16.19
C LEU A 63 -16.59 10.36 17.05
N ALA A 64 -15.40 10.80 17.47
CA ALA A 64 -15.23 12.05 18.21
C ALA A 64 -15.76 13.29 17.47
N THR A 65 -15.82 13.25 16.13
CA THR A 65 -16.36 14.35 15.32
C THR A 65 -17.89 14.43 15.30
N ARG A 66 -18.57 13.41 15.87
CA ARG A 66 -20.03 13.19 15.83
C ARG A 66 -20.55 13.24 14.38
N PRO A 67 -20.13 12.29 13.53
CA PRO A 67 -20.50 12.28 12.13
C PRO A 67 -21.99 11.94 11.97
N GLN A 68 -22.65 12.56 10.98
CA GLN A 68 -23.99 12.14 10.55
C GLN A 68 -23.94 10.90 9.63
N ILE A 69 -22.83 10.76 8.90
CA ILE A 69 -22.56 9.66 7.98
C ILE A 69 -21.15 9.13 8.27
N LEU A 70 -21.03 7.83 8.51
CA LEU A 70 -19.77 7.13 8.73
C LEU A 70 -19.52 6.15 7.58
N ILE A 71 -18.40 6.32 6.87
CA ILE A 71 -17.98 5.41 5.81
C ILE A 71 -16.82 4.57 6.33
N LEU A 72 -16.96 3.25 6.28
CA LEU A 72 -15.98 2.29 6.73
C LEU A 72 -15.52 1.46 5.53
N ASP A 73 -14.28 1.66 5.10
CA ASP A 73 -13.68 1.00 3.94
C ASP A 73 -12.64 -0.02 4.38
N GLU A 74 -12.98 -1.32 4.27
CA GLU A 74 -12.10 -2.45 4.64
C GLU A 74 -11.51 -2.29 6.05
N SER A 75 -12.29 -1.67 6.96
CA SER A 75 -11.80 -1.17 8.23
C SER A 75 -11.51 -2.25 9.26
N THR A 76 -11.84 -3.51 8.96
CA THR A 76 -11.65 -4.71 9.77
C THR A 76 -10.64 -5.67 9.13
N ARG A 77 -10.01 -5.27 8.02
CA ARG A 77 -9.04 -6.11 7.31
C ARG A 77 -7.74 -6.19 8.08
N GLY A 78 -7.18 -7.40 8.21
CA GLY A 78 -5.87 -7.62 8.82
C GLY A 78 -5.83 -7.54 10.34
N ILE A 79 -6.99 -7.64 11.01
CA ILE A 79 -7.09 -7.73 12.47
C ILE A 79 -7.67 -9.08 12.89
N ASP A 80 -7.51 -9.45 14.16
CA ASP A 80 -7.99 -10.72 14.68
C ASP A 80 -9.53 -10.77 14.74
N ILE A 81 -10.07 -12.00 14.71
CA ILE A 81 -11.51 -12.26 14.67
C ILE A 81 -12.25 -11.65 15.87
N GLY A 82 -11.62 -11.60 17.05
CA GLY A 82 -12.19 -11.02 18.26
C GLY A 82 -12.33 -9.50 18.14
N ALA A 83 -11.23 -8.81 17.83
CA ALA A 83 -11.24 -7.36 17.62
C ALA A 83 -12.20 -6.93 16.50
N LYS A 84 -12.33 -7.75 15.46
CA LYS A 84 -13.27 -7.53 14.36
C LYS A 84 -14.72 -7.58 14.84
N ALA A 85 -15.09 -8.58 15.62
CA ALA A 85 -16.45 -8.67 16.20
C ALA A 85 -16.78 -7.46 17.08
N GLU A 86 -15.84 -7.00 17.91
CA GLU A 86 -16.03 -5.82 18.77
C GLU A 86 -16.25 -4.53 17.95
N ILE A 87 -15.49 -4.33 16.86
CA ILE A 87 -15.69 -3.17 15.97
C ILE A 87 -17.07 -3.26 15.31
N GLN A 88 -17.44 -4.44 14.82
CA GLN A 88 -18.71 -4.67 14.15
C GLN A 88 -19.93 -4.42 15.05
N GLU A 89 -19.89 -4.89 16.29
CA GLU A 89 -20.92 -4.62 17.30
C GLU A 89 -21.06 -3.11 17.55
N ARG A 90 -19.95 -2.40 17.72
CA ARG A 90 -20.02 -0.95 17.92
C ARG A 90 -20.57 -0.19 16.72
N VAL A 91 -20.31 -0.67 15.51
CA VAL A 91 -20.88 -0.09 14.27
C VAL A 91 -22.41 -0.26 14.23
N LEU A 92 -22.92 -1.41 14.65
CA LEU A 92 -24.36 -1.65 14.76
C LEU A 92 -25.01 -0.76 15.82
N GLU A 93 -24.36 -0.59 16.97
CA GLU A 93 -24.84 0.33 18.01
C GLU A 93 -24.94 1.77 17.47
N LEU A 94 -23.89 2.27 16.80
CA LEU A 94 -23.89 3.60 16.20
C LEU A 94 -25.00 3.78 15.14
N ALA A 95 -25.26 2.74 14.35
CA ALA A 95 -26.38 2.76 13.41
C ALA A 95 -27.72 2.87 14.14
N SER A 96 -27.90 2.16 15.26
CA SER A 96 -29.11 2.26 16.09
C SER A 96 -29.24 3.60 16.82
N GLU A 97 -28.13 4.27 17.13
CA GLU A 97 -28.08 5.65 17.64
C GLU A 97 -28.44 6.71 16.57
N GLY A 98 -28.66 6.31 15.31
CA GLY A 98 -29.12 7.16 14.22
C GLY A 98 -28.02 7.69 13.30
N VAL A 99 -26.79 7.17 13.41
CA VAL A 99 -25.70 7.47 12.46
C VAL A 99 -25.91 6.65 11.19
N SER A 100 -25.86 7.30 10.02
CA SER A 100 -25.92 6.55 8.76
C SER A 100 -24.55 5.90 8.48
N VAL A 101 -24.52 4.57 8.33
CA VAL A 101 -23.27 3.84 8.09
C VAL A 101 -23.23 3.28 6.68
N VAL A 102 -22.12 3.53 5.98
CA VAL A 102 -21.78 2.85 4.71
C VAL A 102 -20.59 1.94 4.99
N PHE A 103 -20.85 0.63 5.03
CA PHE A 103 -19.84 -0.39 5.26
C PHE A 103 -19.40 -1.04 3.94
N ILE A 104 -18.11 -0.96 3.63
CA ILE A 104 -17.49 -1.50 2.42
C ILE A 104 -16.54 -2.62 2.84
N SER A 105 -16.82 -3.82 2.36
CA SER A 105 -16.00 -5.00 2.65
C SER A 105 -16.02 -5.97 1.48
N SER A 106 -14.91 -6.67 1.31
CA SER A 106 -14.74 -7.81 0.40
C SER A 106 -15.11 -9.14 1.05
N GLU A 107 -15.35 -9.16 2.36
CA GLU A 107 -15.77 -10.34 3.10
C GLU A 107 -17.30 -10.44 3.19
N LEU A 108 -17.88 -11.42 2.49
CA LEU A 108 -19.33 -11.58 2.39
C LEU A 108 -20.02 -11.73 3.75
N GLU A 109 -19.38 -12.43 4.69
CA GLU A 109 -19.92 -12.63 6.03
C GLU A 109 -20.12 -11.32 6.80
N GLU A 110 -19.23 -10.34 6.61
CA GLU A 110 -19.39 -9.02 7.23
C GLU A 110 -20.55 -8.25 6.62
N VAL A 111 -20.61 -8.25 5.28
CA VAL A 111 -21.63 -7.54 4.53
C VAL A 111 -23.02 -8.05 4.89
N VAL A 112 -23.19 -9.37 4.95
CA VAL A 112 -24.47 -10.00 5.31
C VAL A 112 -24.85 -9.74 6.76
N ARG A 113 -23.88 -9.69 7.68
CA ARG A 113 -24.14 -9.47 9.11
C ARG A 113 -24.50 -8.03 9.45
N LEU A 114 -23.91 -7.06 8.76
CA LEU A 114 -23.97 -5.64 9.16
C LEU A 114 -24.95 -4.80 8.34
N SER A 115 -25.40 -5.28 7.19
CA SER A 115 -26.09 -4.43 6.22
C SER A 115 -27.60 -4.67 6.22
N ASP A 116 -28.37 -3.59 6.40
CA ASP A 116 -29.80 -3.60 6.06
C ASP A 116 -30.03 -3.67 4.54
N ARG A 117 -29.09 -3.13 3.76
CA ARG A 117 -29.12 -3.07 2.30
C ARG A 117 -27.75 -3.36 1.72
N ILE A 118 -27.69 -4.31 0.81
CA ILE A 118 -26.45 -4.73 0.14
C ILE A 118 -26.44 -4.20 -1.29
N VAL A 119 -25.35 -3.50 -1.66
CA VAL A 119 -25.12 -3.04 -3.02
C VAL A 119 -23.76 -3.58 -3.48
N GLY A 120 -23.76 -4.33 -4.58
CA GLY A 120 -22.54 -4.86 -5.20
C GLY A 120 -22.07 -4.02 -6.38
N VAL A 121 -20.76 -4.00 -6.61
CA VAL A 121 -20.17 -3.42 -7.83
C VAL A 121 -19.99 -4.51 -8.87
N ASN A 122 -20.70 -4.39 -10.01
CA ASN A 122 -20.53 -5.33 -11.11
C ASN A 122 -19.24 -5.04 -11.89
N ARG A 123 -18.22 -5.88 -11.69
CA ARG A 123 -16.92 -5.75 -12.35
C ARG A 123 -16.80 -6.53 -13.66
N ARG A 124 -17.84 -7.27 -14.08
CA ARG A 124 -17.78 -8.17 -15.25
C ARG A 124 -17.35 -7.44 -16.52
N GLY A 125 -17.93 -6.27 -16.79
CA GLY A 125 -17.60 -5.48 -17.98
C GLY A 125 -16.14 -5.02 -18.00
N LEU A 126 -15.63 -4.54 -16.86
CA LEU A 126 -14.23 -4.11 -16.71
C LEU A 126 -13.27 -5.30 -16.88
N LEU A 127 -13.55 -6.43 -16.23
CA LEU A 127 -12.73 -7.63 -16.36
C LEU A 127 -12.69 -8.12 -17.80
N LEU A 128 -13.83 -8.17 -18.48
CA LEU A 128 -13.91 -8.58 -19.88
C LEU A 128 -13.12 -7.64 -20.79
N ALA A 129 -13.21 -6.33 -20.57
CA ALA A 129 -12.42 -5.35 -21.31
C ALA A 129 -10.91 -5.52 -21.08
N VAL A 130 -10.47 -5.72 -19.83
CA VAL A 130 -9.06 -5.96 -19.50
C VAL A 130 -8.56 -7.23 -20.19
N TYR A 131 -9.28 -8.35 -20.08
CA TYR A 131 -8.89 -9.59 -20.73
C TYR A 131 -8.87 -9.48 -22.26
N ALA A 132 -9.84 -8.80 -22.86
CA ALA A 132 -9.89 -8.61 -24.31
C ALA A 132 -8.71 -7.77 -24.81
N ILE A 133 -8.37 -6.67 -24.13
CA ILE A 133 -7.24 -5.82 -24.49
C ILE A 133 -5.92 -6.58 -24.31
N SER A 134 -5.74 -7.27 -23.17
CA SER A 134 -4.54 -8.09 -22.93
C SER A 134 -4.39 -9.19 -23.98
N ALA A 135 -5.46 -9.90 -24.33
CA ALA A 135 -5.43 -10.92 -25.38
C ALA A 135 -5.10 -10.34 -26.76
N LEU A 136 -5.66 -9.18 -27.11
CA LEU A 136 -5.34 -8.49 -28.36
C LEU A 136 -3.86 -8.09 -28.42
N MET A 137 -3.33 -7.49 -27.35
CA MET A 137 -1.92 -7.09 -27.27
C MET A 137 -0.98 -8.28 -27.34
N ALA A 138 -1.27 -9.36 -26.60
CA ALA A 138 -0.51 -10.60 -26.66
C ALA A 138 -0.56 -11.24 -28.05
N GLY A 139 -1.73 -11.23 -28.70
CA GLY A 139 -1.90 -11.73 -30.07
C GLY A 139 -1.06 -10.95 -31.08
N ILE A 140 -1.07 -9.62 -31.01
CA ILE A 140 -0.23 -8.77 -31.86
C ILE A 140 1.25 -9.06 -31.62
N ALA A 141 1.69 -9.13 -30.35
CA ALA A 141 3.07 -9.45 -30.01
C ALA A 141 3.49 -10.83 -30.55
N GLY A 142 2.62 -11.84 -30.47
CA GLY A 142 2.85 -13.17 -31.04
C GLY A 142 3.00 -13.16 -32.56
N ILE A 143 2.20 -12.35 -33.28
CA ILE A 143 2.35 -12.17 -34.74
C ILE A 143 3.71 -11.56 -35.07
N PHE A 144 4.13 -10.51 -34.35
CA PHE A 144 5.46 -9.91 -34.57
C PHE A 144 6.60 -10.87 -34.25
N ALA A 145 6.49 -11.64 -33.17
CA ALA A 145 7.50 -12.61 -32.76
C ALA A 145 7.62 -13.77 -33.74
N THR A 146 6.52 -14.24 -34.33
CA THR A 146 6.54 -15.30 -35.35
C THR A 146 7.00 -14.79 -36.71
N ALA A 147 6.66 -13.55 -37.08
CA ALA A 147 7.11 -12.93 -38.32
C ALA A 147 8.63 -12.69 -38.37
N SER A 148 9.27 -12.45 -37.21
CA SER A 148 10.71 -12.18 -37.16
C SER A 148 11.59 -13.41 -37.31
N VAL A 149 11.08 -14.62 -37.07
CA VAL A 149 11.90 -15.84 -37.04
C VAL A 149 11.89 -16.61 -38.38
N MET A 150 10.98 -16.32 -39.34
CA MET A 150 10.81 -17.01 -40.64
C MET A 150 10.68 -18.55 -40.61
N THR A 151 10.94 -19.21 -39.48
CA THR A 151 10.76 -20.63 -39.19
C THR A 151 10.09 -20.74 -37.82
N VAL A 152 8.91 -21.35 -37.74
CA VAL A 152 8.22 -21.51 -36.45
C VAL A 152 8.86 -22.67 -35.69
N ASP A 153 9.80 -22.37 -34.79
CA ASP A 153 10.20 -23.30 -33.74
C ASP A 153 9.16 -23.22 -32.62
N VAL A 154 8.16 -24.11 -32.69
CA VAL A 154 7.05 -24.20 -31.74
C VAL A 154 7.56 -24.35 -30.30
N SER A 155 8.77 -24.88 -30.12
CA SER A 155 9.37 -25.18 -28.81
C SER A 155 9.96 -23.94 -28.11
N ARG A 156 10.29 -22.89 -28.87
CA ARG A 156 10.98 -21.68 -28.36
C ARG A 156 10.20 -20.39 -28.58
N THR A 157 9.09 -20.45 -29.30
CA THR A 157 8.27 -19.26 -29.59
C THR A 157 7.61 -18.77 -28.30
N GLY A 158 7.91 -17.54 -27.90
CA GLY A 158 7.40 -16.92 -26.67
C GLY A 158 8.24 -17.22 -25.43
N ASP A 159 9.31 -18.01 -25.56
CA ASP A 159 10.25 -18.27 -24.48
C ASP A 159 10.93 -16.95 -24.08
N GLN A 160 11.07 -16.70 -22.77
CA GLN A 160 11.57 -15.46 -22.15
C GLN A 160 10.70 -14.18 -22.27
N LEU A 161 9.69 -14.12 -23.15
CA LEU A 161 8.85 -12.91 -23.30
C LEU A 161 8.14 -12.50 -22.00
N GLU A 162 7.74 -13.46 -21.16
CA GLU A 162 7.15 -13.17 -19.85
C GLU A 162 8.15 -12.49 -18.92
N MET A 163 9.39 -12.97 -18.90
CA MET A 163 10.46 -12.42 -18.08
C MET A 163 10.82 -11.00 -18.53
N ASP A 164 10.94 -10.78 -19.85
CA ASP A 164 11.29 -9.49 -20.42
C ASP A 164 10.16 -8.47 -20.22
N ALA A 165 8.89 -8.89 -20.31
CA ALA A 165 7.75 -8.03 -20.02
C ALA A 165 7.73 -7.56 -18.56
N ILE A 166 8.00 -8.46 -17.60
CA ILE A 166 8.11 -8.10 -16.19
C ILE A 166 9.31 -7.17 -15.97
N LEU A 167 10.47 -7.52 -16.53
CA LEU A 167 11.71 -6.78 -16.35
C LEU A 167 11.64 -5.36 -16.95
N ALA A 168 11.03 -5.20 -18.12
CA ALA A 168 10.77 -3.91 -18.74
C ALA A 168 9.96 -2.98 -17.82
N VAL A 169 8.92 -3.49 -17.17
CA VAL A 169 8.06 -2.72 -16.26
C VAL A 169 8.82 -2.34 -14.97
N VAL A 170 9.68 -3.23 -14.47
CA VAL A 170 10.47 -3.01 -13.24
C VAL A 170 11.62 -2.02 -13.47
N ILE A 171 12.37 -2.16 -14.57
CA ILE A 171 13.39 -1.18 -14.99
C ILE A 171 12.74 0.18 -15.26
N GLY A 172 11.54 0.17 -15.83
CA GLY A 172 10.72 1.35 -16.03
C GLY A 172 10.29 2.07 -14.75
N GLY A 173 10.60 1.51 -13.57
CA GLY A 173 10.41 2.15 -12.28
C GLY A 173 9.18 1.68 -11.51
N THR A 174 8.45 0.69 -12.01
CA THR A 174 7.30 0.11 -11.28
C THR A 174 7.82 -0.91 -10.27
N SER A 175 7.49 -0.71 -8.99
CA SER A 175 7.87 -1.66 -7.93
C SER A 175 7.13 -3.00 -8.09
N LEU A 176 7.85 -4.10 -7.89
CA LEU A 176 7.27 -5.46 -7.83
C LEU A 176 6.31 -5.68 -6.67
N ALA A 177 6.44 -4.88 -5.60
CA ALA A 177 5.52 -4.90 -4.47
C ALA A 177 4.24 -4.06 -4.71
N GLY A 178 4.09 -3.49 -5.91
CA GLY A 178 3.00 -2.60 -6.28
C GLY A 178 3.36 -1.11 -6.13
N GLY A 179 2.63 -0.26 -6.87
CA GLY A 179 2.88 1.19 -6.90
C GLY A 179 2.14 1.88 -8.05
N LYS A 180 2.38 3.19 -8.23
CA LYS A 180 1.84 3.94 -9.36
C LYS A 180 2.55 3.50 -10.65
N PHE A 181 1.80 2.83 -11.52
CA PHE A 181 2.26 2.42 -12.84
C PHE A 181 2.47 3.64 -13.75
N ASN A 182 3.52 3.59 -14.59
CA ASN A 182 3.79 4.59 -15.62
C ASN A 182 4.08 3.91 -16.96
N ILE A 183 3.22 4.15 -17.95
CA ILE A 183 3.36 3.61 -19.32
C ILE A 183 4.69 4.04 -19.94
N THR A 184 5.06 5.32 -19.81
CA THR A 184 6.31 5.85 -20.38
C THR A 184 7.53 5.15 -19.79
N GLY A 185 7.51 4.87 -18.49
CA GLY A 185 8.56 4.11 -17.81
C GLY A 185 8.69 2.71 -18.37
N ALA A 186 7.58 1.98 -18.49
CA ALA A 186 7.56 0.62 -19.05
C ALA A 186 8.07 0.59 -20.51
N THR A 187 7.74 1.59 -21.34
CA THR A 187 8.25 1.68 -22.71
C THR A 187 9.76 1.90 -22.76
N ILE A 188 10.31 2.79 -21.91
CA ILE A 188 11.77 3.00 -21.79
C ILE A 188 12.45 1.72 -21.31
N GLY A 189 11.87 1.03 -20.32
CA GLY A 189 12.39 -0.23 -19.82
C GLY A 189 12.39 -1.34 -20.87
N ALA A 190 11.36 -1.43 -21.72
CA ALA A 190 11.32 -2.37 -22.83
C ALA A 190 12.42 -2.10 -23.86
N LEU A 191 12.69 -0.82 -24.18
CA LEU A 191 13.79 -0.44 -25.07
C LEU A 191 15.16 -0.78 -24.46
N LEU A 192 15.33 -0.55 -23.17
CA LEU A 192 16.54 -0.90 -22.44
C LEU A 192 16.80 -2.40 -22.47
N ILE A 193 15.80 -3.23 -22.23
CA ILE A 193 15.93 -4.69 -22.31
C ILE A 193 16.24 -5.16 -23.71
N ALA A 194 15.52 -4.67 -24.72
CA ALA A 194 15.82 -5.01 -26.11
C ALA A 194 17.26 -4.62 -26.52
N THR A 195 17.80 -3.55 -25.96
CA THR A 195 19.19 -3.12 -26.19
C THR A 195 20.18 -3.99 -25.42
N LEU A 196 19.84 -4.32 -24.17
CA LEU A 196 20.68 -5.12 -23.28
C LEU A 196 20.85 -6.53 -23.81
N ASP A 197 19.77 -7.20 -24.22
CA ASP A 197 19.84 -8.57 -24.75
C ASP A 197 20.73 -8.65 -26.00
N LYS A 198 20.60 -7.68 -26.92
CA LYS A 198 21.47 -7.58 -28.10
C LYS A 198 22.93 -7.35 -27.70
N THR A 199 23.18 -6.57 -26.66
CA THR A 199 24.53 -6.28 -26.15
C THR A 199 25.14 -7.52 -25.49
N VAL A 200 24.37 -8.27 -24.70
CA VAL A 200 24.83 -9.52 -24.04
C VAL A 200 25.22 -10.58 -25.06
N VAL A 201 24.41 -10.76 -26.11
CA VAL A 201 24.74 -11.66 -27.22
C VAL A 201 25.98 -11.16 -27.98
N PHE A 202 26.09 -9.85 -28.23
CA PHE A 202 27.27 -9.26 -28.86
C PHE A 202 28.57 -9.45 -28.06
N LEU A 203 28.48 -9.45 -26.72
CA LEU A 203 29.61 -9.71 -25.81
C LEU A 203 30.00 -11.20 -25.74
N GLY A 204 29.34 -12.07 -26.51
CA GLY A 204 29.70 -13.49 -26.61
C GLY A 204 29.20 -14.35 -25.44
N VAL A 205 28.27 -13.85 -24.64
CA VAL A 205 27.61 -14.65 -23.59
C VAL A 205 26.72 -15.70 -24.25
N SER A 206 26.79 -16.96 -23.80
CA SER A 206 25.97 -18.02 -24.38
C SER A 206 24.49 -17.74 -24.18
N SER A 207 23.67 -18.04 -25.19
CA SER A 207 22.21 -17.83 -25.15
C SER A 207 21.50 -18.58 -24.01
N SER A 208 22.15 -19.61 -23.45
CA SER A 208 21.70 -20.33 -22.25
C SER A 208 21.91 -19.57 -20.94
N ALA A 209 22.83 -18.61 -20.90
CA ALA A 209 23.18 -17.84 -19.70
C ALA A 209 22.45 -16.49 -19.62
N THR A 210 21.88 -16.00 -20.73
CA THR A 210 21.08 -14.77 -20.80
C THR A 210 19.97 -14.67 -19.75
N PRO A 211 19.11 -15.70 -19.54
CA PRO A 211 18.06 -15.61 -18.51
C PRO A 211 18.61 -15.53 -17.09
N ALA A 212 19.76 -16.14 -16.80
CA ALA A 212 20.42 -16.01 -15.50
C ALA A 212 20.94 -14.58 -15.27
N PHE A 213 21.45 -13.92 -16.31
CA PHE A 213 21.83 -12.52 -16.26
C PHE A 213 20.62 -11.61 -16.01
N ASN A 214 19.52 -11.80 -16.74
CA ASN A 214 18.30 -11.01 -16.57
C ASN A 214 17.70 -11.20 -15.16
N ALA A 215 17.73 -12.42 -14.62
CA ALA A 215 17.33 -12.69 -13.23
C ALA A 215 18.21 -11.94 -12.20
N ILE A 216 19.53 -11.87 -12.40
CA ILE A 216 20.43 -11.10 -11.53
C ILE A 216 20.08 -9.60 -11.58
N VAL A 217 19.82 -9.04 -12.76
CA VAL A 217 19.41 -7.64 -12.92
C VAL A 217 18.11 -7.35 -12.16
N ILE A 218 17.11 -8.24 -12.25
CA ILE A 218 15.87 -8.15 -11.48
C ILE A 218 16.19 -8.08 -9.98
N VAL A 219 16.93 -9.06 -9.46
CA VAL A 219 17.25 -9.15 -8.04
C VAL A 219 17.97 -7.90 -7.55
N VAL A 220 18.96 -7.39 -8.32
CA VAL A 220 19.69 -6.17 -7.99
C VAL A 220 18.75 -4.96 -7.95
N LEU A 221 17.86 -4.81 -8.94
CA LEU A 221 16.88 -3.72 -8.97
C LEU A 221 15.88 -3.81 -7.82
N CYS A 222 15.36 -5.00 -7.51
CA CYS A 222 14.51 -5.23 -6.35
C CYS A 222 15.19 -4.80 -5.05
N LEU A 223 16.47 -5.19 -4.90
CA LEU A 223 17.26 -4.85 -3.73
C LEU A 223 17.45 -3.32 -3.63
N LEU A 224 17.84 -2.67 -4.72
CA LEU A 224 18.00 -1.21 -4.76
C LEU A 224 16.69 -0.44 -4.51
N GLN A 225 15.55 -1.01 -4.92
CA GLN A 225 14.23 -0.44 -4.67
C GLN A 225 13.69 -0.74 -3.27
N SER A 226 14.24 -1.72 -2.54
CA SER A 226 13.74 -2.07 -1.21
C SER A 226 13.97 -0.94 -0.20
N ASP A 227 12.92 -0.62 0.57
CA ASP A 227 12.98 0.41 1.61
C ASP A 227 14.01 0.10 2.71
N ARG A 228 14.33 -1.19 2.93
CA ARG A 228 15.41 -1.63 3.82
C ARG A 228 16.78 -1.18 3.35
N ILE A 229 17.06 -1.24 2.04
CA ILE A 229 18.36 -0.82 1.49
C ILE A 229 18.45 0.70 1.39
N ARG A 230 17.37 1.38 1.00
CA ARG A 230 17.31 2.85 1.05
C ARG A 230 17.53 3.40 2.47
N SER A 231 16.91 2.81 3.49
CA SER A 231 17.09 3.22 4.89
C SER A 231 18.49 2.88 5.43
N ALA A 232 19.10 1.76 5.00
CA ALA A 232 20.48 1.42 5.32
C ALA A 232 21.50 2.40 4.68
N PHE A 233 21.27 2.82 3.44
CA PHE A 233 22.09 3.84 2.77
C PHE A 233 21.92 5.23 3.40
N LYS A 234 20.68 5.61 3.76
CA LYS A 234 20.41 6.88 4.46
C LYS A 234 21.04 6.94 5.86
N ARG A 235 21.14 5.80 6.55
CA ARG A 235 21.86 5.69 7.84
C ARG A 235 23.37 5.86 7.69
N ARG A 236 23.96 5.50 6.55
CA ARG A 236 25.39 5.70 6.28
C ARG A 236 25.75 7.15 5.88
N SER A 237 24.80 7.92 5.37
CA SER A 237 25.04 9.33 4.97
C SER A 237 24.55 10.36 5.99
N ALA A 238 24.01 9.94 7.14
CA ALA A 238 23.67 10.87 8.21
C ALA A 238 24.97 11.34 8.88
N PRO A 239 25.29 12.66 8.91
CA PRO A 239 26.42 13.15 9.69
C PRO A 239 26.21 12.76 11.16
N ALA A 240 27.27 12.26 11.79
CA ALA A 240 27.23 11.87 13.20
C ALA A 240 26.68 13.03 14.04
N ALA A 241 25.70 12.73 14.89
CA ALA A 241 25.16 13.73 15.81
C ALA A 241 26.30 14.26 16.70
N PRO A 242 26.44 15.59 16.88
CA PRO A 242 27.48 16.15 17.72
C PRO A 242 27.31 15.64 19.16
N THR A 243 28.40 15.15 19.74
CA THR A 243 28.47 14.66 21.12
C THR A 243 28.09 15.78 22.08
N ALA A 244 27.54 15.46 23.25
CA ALA A 244 27.04 16.45 24.23
C ALA A 244 28.03 17.58 24.55
N GLN A 245 29.34 17.33 24.45
CA GLN A 245 30.40 18.33 24.63
C GLN A 245 30.43 19.43 23.54
N GLN A 246 30.03 19.14 22.29
CA GLN A 246 29.98 20.14 21.21
C GLN A 246 28.74 21.05 21.27
N LYS A 247 27.70 20.67 22.05
CA LYS A 247 26.52 21.54 22.24
C LYS A 247 26.75 22.63 23.27
N GLU A 248 27.64 22.42 24.24
CA GLU A 248 27.99 23.45 25.23
C GLU A 248 28.87 24.55 24.62
N GLU A 249 29.75 24.21 23.68
CA GLU A 249 30.65 25.18 23.04
C GLU A 249 29.91 26.13 22.07
N VAL A 250 28.84 25.67 21.41
CA VAL A 250 28.01 26.49 20.51
C VAL A 250 26.98 27.35 21.26
N ALA A 251 26.67 27.02 22.51
CA ALA A 251 25.80 27.84 23.37
C ALA A 251 26.55 28.98 24.09
N ALA A 252 27.89 28.94 24.07
CA ALA A 252 28.76 29.91 24.73
C ALA A 252 29.45 30.91 23.76
N ALA A 253 29.12 30.86 22.46
CA ALA A 253 29.56 31.81 21.42
C ALA A 253 28.36 32.61 20.89
#